data_AF-A0A918J909-F1
#
_entry.id   AF-A0A918J909-F1
#
_cell.length_a   1.000
_cell.length_b   1.000
_cell.length_c   1.000
_cell.angle_alpha   90.00
_cell.angle_beta   90.00
_cell.angle_gamma   90.00
#
_symmetry.space_group_name_H-M   'P 1'
#
loop_
_entity.id
_entity.type
_entity.pdbx_description
1 polymer ?
#
loop_
_entity_poly.entity_id
_entity_poly.type
_entity_poly.pdbx_seq_one_letter_code
_entity_poly.pdbx_strand_id
1 'polypeptide(L)'
;MAEPELDVNGIAVLRNKVSIGRYDPDWVENAAQVEVYNSREGGGNNSHAVNAYSKTGVGVDATSATTYGVVASGGYKAAWFRGDVMVDGKLTKTTLEFTIDHPLEPESKYLNHASVESDERKNVYDGEVVLDGTGEAEIVLPHWFQALNERFRYQLTAVGRAAPNLHVGQELDGNRFTITGGDPGTRVCWQVTGVRHDAYARANPLVVETSKSEDEHGKYRHPEAYGLSLEQRIVPPAYVSPVKA
;
A
#
# COMPACT_ATOMS: atom_id res chain seq x y z
N MET A 1 23.62 -43.84 5.91
CA MET A 1 22.60 -42.77 6.04
C MET A 1 22.01 -42.90 7.42
N ALA A 2 22.14 -41.87 8.26
CA ALA A 2 21.49 -41.86 9.56
C ALA A 2 20.02 -41.48 9.36
N GLU A 3 19.10 -42.22 9.98
CA GLU A 3 17.68 -41.86 9.99
C GLU A 3 17.49 -40.55 10.76
N PRO A 4 16.61 -39.64 10.30
CA PRO A 4 16.36 -38.38 10.99
C PRO A 4 15.69 -38.63 12.34
N GLU A 5 16.24 -38.04 13.41
CA GLU A 5 15.59 -37.99 14.72
C GLU A 5 14.34 -37.11 14.63
N LEU A 6 13.16 -37.72 14.80
CA LEU A 6 11.89 -37.02 14.92
C LEU A 6 11.79 -36.41 16.32
N ASP A 7 11.33 -35.16 16.42
CA ASP A 7 10.94 -34.61 17.72
C ASP A 7 9.65 -35.24 18.24
N VAL A 8 9.26 -34.91 19.47
CA VAL A 8 8.06 -35.46 20.15
C VAL A 8 6.74 -35.20 19.42
N ASN A 9 6.73 -34.41 18.35
CA ASN A 9 5.58 -34.13 17.50
C ASN A 9 5.68 -34.74 16.10
N GLY A 10 6.68 -35.60 15.83
CA GLY A 10 6.88 -36.21 14.51
C GLY A 10 7.42 -35.25 13.45
N ILE A 11 8.01 -34.12 13.86
CA ILE A 11 8.66 -33.18 12.95
C ILE A 11 10.11 -33.63 12.77
N ALA A 12 10.49 -33.92 11.52
CA ALA A 12 11.89 -34.14 11.16
C ALA A 12 12.67 -32.83 11.37
N VAL A 13 13.45 -32.74 12.45
CA VAL A 13 14.32 -31.58 12.69
C VAL A 13 15.64 -31.83 11.97
N LEU A 14 15.75 -31.36 10.73
CA LEU A 14 17.03 -31.31 10.01
C LEU A 14 17.91 -30.21 10.63
N ARG A 15 18.74 -30.56 11.62
CA ARG A 15 19.75 -29.64 12.21
C ARG A 15 21.08 -29.59 11.46
N ASN A 16 21.08 -29.94 10.18
CA ASN A 16 22.25 -29.77 9.32
C ASN A 16 22.01 -28.56 8.43
N LYS A 17 23.05 -27.77 8.16
CA LYS A 17 23.09 -26.95 6.94
C LYS A 17 22.85 -27.91 5.76
N VAL A 18 21.59 -28.02 5.31
CA VAL A 18 21.26 -28.74 4.09
C VAL A 18 21.53 -27.74 2.96
N SER A 19 22.78 -27.68 2.52
CA SER A 19 23.13 -27.07 1.25
C SER A 19 22.84 -28.09 0.15
N ILE A 20 21.79 -27.87 -0.65
CA ILE A 20 21.56 -28.63 -1.89
C ILE A 20 22.15 -27.80 -3.03
N GLY A 21 23.38 -28.16 -3.43
CA GLY A 21 24.13 -27.53 -4.52
C GLY A 21 25.65 -27.61 -4.30
N ARG A 22 26.38 -28.15 -5.28
CA ARG A 22 27.85 -28.18 -5.34
C ARG A 22 28.29 -27.12 -6.37
N TYR A 23 29.31 -26.32 -6.07
CA TYR A 23 30.06 -25.65 -7.14
C TYR A 23 30.82 -26.73 -7.92
N ASP A 24 30.44 -26.94 -9.18
CA ASP A 24 31.10 -27.87 -10.11
C ASP A 24 31.59 -27.09 -11.34
N PRO A 25 32.91 -27.02 -11.60
CA PRO A 25 33.46 -26.26 -12.71
C PRO A 25 33.31 -26.93 -14.10
N ASP A 26 32.85 -28.19 -14.20
CA ASP A 26 32.82 -28.95 -15.47
C ASP A 26 31.39 -29.37 -15.94
N TRP A 27 30.41 -28.45 -15.82
CA TRP A 27 29.19 -28.24 -16.64
C TRP A 27 28.35 -29.44 -17.19
N VAL A 28 27.06 -29.58 -16.77
CA VAL A 28 25.85 -29.72 -17.65
C VAL A 28 24.55 -29.35 -16.86
N GLU A 29 23.87 -28.26 -17.26
CA GLU A 29 22.46 -27.82 -17.00
C GLU A 29 21.79 -27.93 -15.58
N ASN A 30 21.79 -26.81 -14.85
CA ASN A 30 20.74 -26.30 -13.94
C ASN A 30 20.13 -27.23 -12.85
N ALA A 31 20.77 -27.40 -11.69
CA ALA A 31 20.11 -28.03 -10.52
C ALA A 31 20.08 -27.13 -9.27
N ALA A 32 18.96 -26.41 -9.08
CA ALA A 32 18.47 -25.99 -7.78
C ALA A 32 17.13 -26.72 -7.53
N GLN A 33 17.01 -27.50 -6.45
CA GLN A 33 15.73 -28.10 -6.06
C GLN A 33 15.55 -28.12 -4.54
N VAL A 34 14.49 -27.45 -4.08
CA VAL A 34 13.71 -27.83 -2.91
C VAL A 34 12.24 -27.81 -3.33
N GLU A 35 11.61 -28.98 -3.33
CA GLU A 35 10.20 -29.18 -3.69
C GLU A 35 9.37 -29.41 -2.42
N VAL A 36 8.22 -28.73 -2.28
CA VAL A 36 7.29 -28.99 -1.17
C VAL A 36 5.86 -29.11 -1.69
N TYR A 37 5.29 -30.31 -1.53
CA TYR A 37 3.96 -30.70 -1.98
C TYR A 37 2.98 -30.78 -0.80
N ASN A 38 1.72 -30.41 -1.02
CA ASN A 38 0.64 -30.70 -0.08
C ASN A 38 -0.51 -31.42 -0.80
N SER A 39 -0.62 -32.73 -0.59
CA SER A 39 -1.63 -33.61 -1.20
C SER A 39 -2.65 -34.07 -0.15
N ARG A 40 -3.82 -33.43 -0.09
CA ARG A 40 -4.97 -34.05 0.58
C ARG A 40 -6.30 -33.71 -0.09
N GLU A 41 -6.93 -34.75 -0.65
CA GLU A 41 -8.39 -34.89 -0.65
C GLU A 41 -8.83 -35.09 0.81
N GLY A 42 -9.27 -34.02 1.50
CA GLY A 42 -9.95 -34.13 2.80
C GLY A 42 -9.29 -33.42 4.00
N GLY A 43 -9.64 -32.14 4.18
CA GLY A 43 -10.15 -31.59 5.45
C GLY A 43 -9.19 -31.19 6.57
N GLY A 44 -8.83 -29.89 6.61
CA GLY A 44 -8.33 -29.15 7.77
C GLY A 44 -7.93 -27.71 7.40
N ASN A 45 -8.39 -26.69 8.13
CA ASN A 45 -8.33 -25.26 7.73
C ASN A 45 -6.94 -24.57 7.83
N ASN A 46 -5.85 -25.26 8.15
CA ASN A 46 -4.54 -24.65 8.49
C ASN A 46 -3.32 -25.34 7.82
N SER A 47 -3.46 -25.82 6.59
CA SER A 47 -2.40 -26.58 5.93
C SER A 47 -1.41 -25.68 5.18
N HIS A 48 -0.30 -25.30 5.82
CA HIS A 48 0.82 -24.61 5.16
C HIS A 48 1.80 -25.63 4.58
N ALA A 49 2.19 -25.47 3.31
CA ALA A 49 3.28 -26.28 2.73
C ALA A 49 4.62 -25.95 3.40
N VAL A 50 4.88 -24.66 3.66
CA VAL A 50 6.08 -24.18 4.36
C VAL A 50 5.66 -23.19 5.45
N ASN A 51 6.20 -23.39 6.67
CA ASN A 51 6.05 -22.46 7.78
C ASN A 51 7.45 -22.09 8.31
N ALA A 52 7.82 -20.81 8.23
CA ALA A 52 9.10 -20.30 8.69
C ALA A 52 8.89 -19.31 9.84
N TYR A 53 9.62 -19.49 10.94
CA TYR A 53 9.54 -18.63 12.12
C TYR A 53 10.94 -18.34 12.67
N SER A 54 11.22 -17.06 12.93
CA SER A 54 12.43 -16.60 13.60
C SER A 54 12.04 -15.62 14.70
N LYS A 55 12.56 -15.83 15.91
CA LYS A 55 12.24 -15.00 17.08
C LYS A 55 13.02 -13.69 17.10
N THR A 56 14.23 -13.68 16.58
CA THR A 56 15.20 -12.57 16.76
C THR A 56 15.84 -12.10 15.46
N GLY A 57 15.45 -12.66 14.31
CA GLY A 57 16.06 -12.35 13.03
C GLY A 57 15.10 -12.53 11.87
N VAL A 58 15.66 -12.59 10.66
CA VAL A 58 14.89 -12.76 9.43
C VAL A 58 14.28 -14.15 9.39
N GLY A 59 12.96 -14.22 9.16
CA GLY A 59 12.25 -15.49 8.96
C GLY A 59 12.55 -16.11 7.60
N VAL A 60 12.56 -15.28 6.54
CA VAL A 60 12.87 -15.68 5.16
C VAL A 60 13.69 -14.57 4.50
N ASP A 61 14.89 -14.91 4.02
CA ASP A 61 15.71 -14.07 3.15
C ASP A 61 15.77 -14.73 1.77
N ALA A 62 15.35 -14.01 0.73
CA ALA A 62 15.21 -14.53 -0.63
C ALA A 62 15.83 -13.55 -1.62
N THR A 63 16.96 -13.94 -2.20
CA THR A 63 17.76 -13.10 -3.09
C THR A 63 18.05 -13.84 -4.39
N SER A 64 17.98 -13.11 -5.51
CA SER A 64 18.44 -13.57 -6.82
C SER A 64 19.29 -12.49 -7.47
N ALA A 65 20.44 -12.86 -8.05
CA ALA A 65 21.35 -11.92 -8.70
C ALA A 65 20.93 -11.58 -10.14
N THR A 66 20.11 -12.41 -10.77
CA THR A 66 19.82 -12.33 -12.22
C THR A 66 18.33 -12.21 -12.53
N THR A 67 17.46 -12.48 -11.56
CA THR A 67 15.99 -12.46 -11.76
C THR A 67 15.27 -12.05 -10.46
N TYR A 68 14.03 -12.51 -10.28
CA TYR A 68 13.24 -12.26 -9.09
C TYR A 68 13.77 -13.02 -7.87
N GLY A 69 13.92 -12.33 -6.73
CA GLY A 69 14.18 -12.99 -5.45
C GLY A 69 13.00 -13.86 -5.00
N VAL A 70 11.76 -13.42 -5.29
CA VAL A 70 10.53 -14.17 -5.01
C VAL A 70 9.54 -14.00 -6.18
N VAL A 71 8.96 -15.11 -6.63
CA VAL A 71 7.76 -15.13 -7.48
C VAL A 71 6.66 -15.84 -6.69
N ALA A 72 5.54 -15.16 -6.46
CA ALA A 72 4.38 -15.72 -5.77
C ALA A 72 3.16 -15.69 -6.69
N SER A 73 2.43 -16.81 -6.75
CA SER A 73 1.19 -16.94 -7.49
C SER A 73 0.16 -17.67 -6.61
N GLY A 74 -1.12 -17.31 -6.78
CA GLY A 74 -2.21 -17.94 -6.07
C GLY A 74 -3.51 -17.75 -6.85
N GLY A 75 -4.37 -18.78 -6.85
CA GLY A 75 -5.65 -18.71 -7.57
C GLY A 75 -6.63 -17.68 -7.01
N TYR A 76 -6.45 -17.25 -5.76
CA TYR A 76 -7.22 -16.18 -5.11
C TYR A 76 -6.37 -14.93 -4.84
N LYS A 77 -5.34 -15.04 -4.00
CA LYS A 77 -4.36 -13.98 -3.71
C LYS A 77 -2.96 -14.60 -3.70
N ALA A 78 -1.99 -13.88 -4.24
CA ALA A 78 -0.59 -14.34 -4.26
C ALA A 78 0.09 -14.23 -2.88
N ALA A 79 -0.35 -13.30 -2.03
CA ALA A 79 0.21 -13.10 -0.69
C ALA A 79 -0.79 -12.45 0.28
N TRP A 80 -0.60 -12.68 1.58
CA TRP A 80 -1.26 -12.01 2.69
C TRP A 80 -0.20 -11.56 3.71
N PHE A 81 0.02 -10.26 3.83
CA PHE A 81 0.99 -9.67 4.77
C PHE A 81 0.25 -9.09 5.97
N ARG A 82 0.70 -9.43 7.18
CA ARG A 82 0.18 -8.85 8.44
C ARG A 82 1.27 -7.97 9.05
N GLY A 83 1.03 -6.66 9.08
CA GLY A 83 1.97 -5.65 9.56
C GLY A 83 2.43 -4.71 8.45
N ASP A 84 3.31 -3.77 8.80
CA ASP A 84 3.86 -2.79 7.86
C ASP A 84 4.80 -3.44 6.85
N VAL A 85 4.72 -3.01 5.59
CA VAL A 85 5.58 -3.49 4.50
C VAL A 85 6.47 -2.34 4.05
N MET A 86 7.78 -2.55 4.17
CA MET A 86 8.78 -1.63 3.63
C MET A 86 9.20 -2.10 2.24
N VAL A 87 9.14 -1.20 1.26
CA VAL A 87 9.66 -1.40 -0.10
C VAL A 87 10.77 -0.39 -0.33
N ASP A 88 12.00 -0.87 -0.45
CA ASP A 88 13.13 -0.05 -0.88
C ASP A 88 13.21 -0.08 -2.41
N GLY A 89 12.66 0.96 -3.04
CA GLY A 89 12.55 1.08 -4.50
C GLY A 89 11.13 1.33 -4.98
N LYS A 90 10.86 0.98 -6.23
CA LYS A 90 9.56 1.22 -6.87
C LYS A 90 8.58 0.09 -6.59
N LEU A 91 7.34 0.44 -6.25
CA LEU A 91 6.21 -0.49 -6.23
C LEU A 91 5.41 -0.36 -7.53
N THR A 92 5.56 -1.33 -8.45
CA THR A 92 4.79 -1.39 -9.71
C THR A 92 3.60 -2.34 -9.56
N LYS A 93 2.39 -1.86 -9.87
CA LYS A 93 1.13 -2.63 -9.79
C LYS A 93 0.04 -2.01 -10.66
N THR A 94 -1.03 -2.75 -10.91
CA THR A 94 -2.17 -2.27 -11.72
C THR A 94 -3.03 -1.24 -11.01
N THR A 95 -3.28 -1.39 -9.70
CA THR A 95 -4.11 -0.47 -8.90
C THR A 95 -3.52 -0.24 -7.51
N LEU A 96 -3.68 0.97 -6.98
CA LEU A 96 -3.36 1.31 -5.59
C LEU A 96 -4.63 1.80 -4.89
N GLU A 97 -5.27 0.91 -4.16
CA GLU A 97 -6.48 1.19 -3.40
C GLU A 97 -6.26 0.94 -1.91
N PHE A 98 -7.06 1.60 -1.08
CA PHE A 98 -7.23 1.23 0.31
C PHE A 98 -8.67 0.76 0.55
N THR A 99 -8.81 -0.17 1.48
CA THR A 99 -10.09 -0.69 1.97
C THR A 99 -10.18 -0.37 3.45
N ILE A 100 -11.30 0.21 3.88
CA ILE A 100 -11.63 0.43 5.30
C ILE A 100 -13.05 -0.06 5.57
N ASP A 101 -13.38 -0.27 6.85
CA ASP A 101 -14.77 -0.44 7.26
C ASP A 101 -15.57 0.81 6.85
N HIS A 102 -16.79 0.60 6.38
CA HIS A 102 -17.64 1.70 5.92
C HIS A 102 -17.94 2.64 7.10
N PRO A 103 -17.72 3.96 6.98
CA PRO A 103 -17.79 4.88 8.12
C PRO A 103 -19.20 4.99 8.74
N LEU A 104 -20.24 4.61 8.00
CA LEU A 104 -21.62 4.58 8.48
C LEU A 104 -22.15 3.16 8.77
N GLU A 105 -21.51 2.12 8.22
CA GLU A 105 -22.01 0.74 8.30
C GLU A 105 -20.84 -0.26 8.45
N PRO A 106 -20.00 -0.10 9.50
CA PRO A 106 -18.72 -0.81 9.59
C PRO A 106 -18.86 -2.32 9.77
N GLU A 107 -19.98 -2.80 10.35
CA GLU A 107 -20.21 -4.23 10.59
C GLU A 107 -20.56 -5.01 9.32
N SER A 108 -21.02 -4.33 8.26
CA SER A 108 -21.63 -4.97 7.09
C SER A 108 -21.02 -4.56 5.75
N LYS A 109 -20.25 -3.47 5.70
CA LYS A 109 -19.71 -2.91 4.45
C LYS A 109 -18.26 -2.48 4.59
N TYR A 110 -17.55 -2.62 3.47
CA TYR A 110 -16.28 -1.95 3.24
C TYR A 110 -16.48 -0.73 2.34
N LEU A 111 -15.59 0.25 2.46
CA LEU A 111 -15.44 1.37 1.56
C LEU A 111 -14.05 1.31 0.91
N ASN A 112 -14.01 1.42 -0.42
CA ASN A 112 -12.79 1.33 -1.22
C ASN A 112 -12.53 2.64 -1.96
N HIS A 113 -11.27 3.07 -2.00
CA HIS A 113 -10.83 4.28 -2.68
C HIS A 113 -9.49 4.06 -3.36
N ALA A 114 -9.30 4.70 -4.51
CA ALA A 114 -7.96 4.89 -5.07
C ALA A 114 -7.14 5.80 -4.14
N SER A 115 -5.83 5.55 -4.04
CA SER A 115 -4.96 6.37 -3.17
C SER A 115 -4.39 7.58 -3.91
N VAL A 116 -4.30 8.69 -3.18
CA VAL A 116 -3.59 9.91 -3.58
C VAL A 116 -2.47 10.13 -2.56
N GLU A 117 -1.27 10.46 -3.03
CA GLU A 117 -0.14 10.79 -2.15
C GLU A 117 -0.14 12.29 -1.82
N SER A 118 -0.25 12.63 -0.54
CA SER A 118 -0.20 13.99 -0.01
C SER A 118 0.27 13.96 1.45
N ASP A 119 0.69 15.11 1.95
CA ASP A 119 0.94 15.43 3.37
C ASP A 119 -0.29 15.31 4.28
N GLU A 120 -1.48 15.10 3.70
CA GLU A 120 -2.71 14.74 4.41
C GLU A 120 -3.36 13.55 3.69
N ARG A 121 -4.15 12.74 4.40
CA ARG A 121 -4.93 11.66 3.77
C ARG A 121 -6.12 12.24 3.01
N LYS A 122 -5.87 12.77 1.82
CA LYS A 122 -6.86 13.46 0.99
C LYS A 122 -7.69 12.47 0.19
N ASN A 123 -8.99 12.71 0.13
CA ASN A 123 -9.86 12.21 -0.93
C ASN A 123 -10.22 13.36 -1.87
N VAL A 124 -10.27 13.06 -3.17
CA VAL A 124 -10.55 14.03 -4.24
C VAL A 124 -11.80 13.56 -4.99
N TYR A 125 -12.73 14.48 -5.21
CA TYR A 125 -13.95 14.25 -5.97
C TYR A 125 -14.16 15.41 -6.91
N ASP A 126 -14.54 15.11 -8.13
CA ASP A 126 -14.73 16.11 -9.17
C ASP A 126 -15.86 15.71 -10.10
N GLY A 127 -16.28 16.69 -10.91
CA GLY A 127 -17.27 16.48 -11.95
C GLY A 127 -17.55 17.75 -12.73
N GLU A 128 -18.52 17.65 -13.62
CA GLU A 128 -19.06 18.78 -14.37
C GLU A 128 -20.54 19.00 -14.02
N VAL A 129 -20.97 20.25 -14.02
CA VAL A 129 -22.38 20.61 -13.86
C VAL A 129 -22.74 21.78 -14.79
N VAL A 130 -24.03 21.87 -15.13
CA VAL A 130 -24.59 23.01 -15.86
C VAL A 130 -25.46 23.80 -14.88
N LEU A 131 -25.20 25.11 -14.77
CA LEU A 131 -26.02 25.99 -13.93
C LEU A 131 -27.44 26.11 -14.51
N ASP A 132 -28.43 26.09 -13.63
CA ASP A 132 -29.85 26.13 -13.97
C ASP A 132 -30.33 27.52 -14.41
N GLY A 133 -31.65 27.70 -14.53
CA GLY A 133 -32.27 28.97 -14.95
C GLY A 133 -32.01 30.14 -14.00
N THR A 134 -31.58 29.88 -12.77
CA THR A 134 -31.21 30.88 -11.75
C THR A 134 -29.70 31.13 -11.69
N GLY A 135 -28.90 30.38 -12.45
CA GLY A 135 -27.44 30.48 -12.38
C GLY A 135 -26.84 29.66 -11.24
N GLU A 136 -27.55 28.65 -10.76
CA GLU A 136 -27.14 27.82 -9.62
C GLU A 136 -27.05 26.34 -9.98
N ALA A 137 -26.30 25.59 -9.18
CA ALA A 137 -26.30 24.14 -9.22
C ALA A 137 -26.03 23.56 -7.83
N GLU A 138 -26.83 22.55 -7.44
CA GLU A 138 -26.56 21.73 -6.26
C GLU A 138 -25.70 20.52 -6.66
N ILE A 139 -24.61 20.29 -5.94
CA ILE A 139 -23.79 19.10 -6.05
C ILE A 139 -24.11 18.18 -4.89
N VAL A 140 -24.65 17.00 -5.20
CA VAL A 140 -24.95 15.95 -4.22
C VAL A 140 -23.85 14.89 -4.25
N LEU A 141 -23.20 14.69 -3.10
CA LEU A 141 -22.13 13.73 -2.93
C LEU A 141 -22.66 12.43 -2.31
N PRO A 142 -21.89 11.33 -2.41
CA PRO A 142 -22.26 10.08 -1.74
C PRO A 142 -22.56 10.31 -0.25
N HIS A 143 -23.59 9.65 0.28
CA HIS A 143 -24.07 9.84 1.66
C HIS A 143 -22.99 9.62 2.74
N TRP A 144 -21.92 8.89 2.43
CA TRP A 144 -20.79 8.64 3.32
C TRP A 144 -19.67 9.69 3.20
N PHE A 145 -19.74 10.63 2.25
CA PHE A 145 -18.66 11.57 1.96
C PHE A 145 -18.27 12.39 3.19
N GLN A 146 -19.21 13.05 3.86
CA GLN A 146 -18.93 13.84 5.07
C GLN A 146 -18.57 12.96 6.27
N ALA A 147 -19.10 11.73 6.32
CA ALA A 147 -18.73 10.79 7.36
C ALA A 147 -17.25 10.34 7.25
N LEU A 148 -16.73 10.30 6.04
CA LEU A 148 -15.34 9.98 5.74
C LEU A 148 -14.41 11.20 5.82
N ASN A 149 -14.90 12.38 5.43
CA ASN A 149 -14.08 13.56 5.15
C ASN A 149 -14.43 14.78 6.00
N GLU A 150 -13.42 15.58 6.33
CA GLU A 150 -13.51 16.90 6.96
C GLU A 150 -12.61 17.91 6.21
N ARG A 151 -12.57 19.18 6.66
CA ARG A 151 -11.67 20.22 6.13
C ARG A 151 -11.75 20.37 4.60
N PHE A 152 -12.95 20.69 4.13
CA PHE A 152 -13.25 20.75 2.69
C PHE A 152 -12.55 21.92 2.00
N ARG A 153 -12.09 21.69 0.76
CA ARG A 153 -11.59 22.74 -0.13
C ARG A 153 -12.22 22.59 -1.50
N TYR A 154 -12.60 23.70 -2.10
CA TYR A 154 -13.31 23.75 -3.39
C TYR A 154 -12.45 24.38 -4.47
N GLN A 155 -12.53 23.86 -5.68
CA GLN A 155 -12.03 24.49 -6.90
C GLN A 155 -13.13 24.48 -7.95
N LEU A 156 -13.39 25.64 -8.57
CA LEU A 156 -14.42 25.82 -9.58
C LEU A 156 -13.79 26.43 -10.84
N THR A 157 -14.14 25.88 -12.01
CA THR A 157 -13.66 26.36 -13.30
C THR A 157 -14.84 26.52 -14.25
N ALA A 158 -15.15 27.76 -14.64
CA ALA A 158 -16.13 28.02 -15.70
C ALA A 158 -15.60 27.56 -17.06
N VAL A 159 -16.45 26.88 -17.84
CA VAL A 159 -16.09 26.32 -19.15
C VAL A 159 -16.84 27.03 -20.26
N GLY A 160 -16.10 27.45 -21.29
CA GLY A 160 -16.65 28.06 -22.52
C GLY A 160 -16.91 29.57 -22.42
N ARG A 161 -17.08 30.12 -21.21
CA ARG A 161 -17.15 31.58 -20.97
C ARG A 161 -16.65 31.93 -19.58
N ALA A 162 -16.18 33.17 -19.41
CA ALA A 162 -15.85 33.68 -18.08
C ALA A 162 -17.11 33.81 -17.22
N ALA A 163 -17.02 33.41 -15.95
CA ALA A 163 -18.04 33.63 -14.95
C ALA A 163 -17.39 34.31 -13.73
N PRO A 164 -17.19 35.64 -13.78
CA PRO A 164 -16.38 36.36 -12.77
C PRO A 164 -17.00 36.35 -11.37
N ASN A 165 -18.31 36.10 -11.26
CA ASN A 165 -19.01 35.99 -10.00
C ASN A 165 -19.21 34.53 -9.55
N LEU A 166 -18.61 33.54 -10.23
CA LEU A 166 -18.78 32.13 -9.87
C LEU A 166 -18.14 31.83 -8.50
N HIS A 167 -18.91 31.29 -7.57
CA HIS A 167 -18.44 30.93 -6.23
C HIS A 167 -19.26 29.77 -5.64
N VAL A 168 -18.77 29.24 -4.52
CA VAL A 168 -19.55 28.32 -3.68
C VAL A 168 -20.60 29.14 -2.95
N GLY A 169 -21.89 28.87 -3.21
CA GLY A 169 -23.00 29.58 -2.59
C GLY A 169 -23.28 29.09 -1.17
N GLN A 170 -23.29 27.78 -0.99
CA GLN A 170 -23.43 27.11 0.30
C GLN A 170 -22.30 26.09 0.43
N GLU A 171 -21.54 26.19 1.53
CA GLU A 171 -20.56 25.18 1.89
C GLU A 171 -21.21 23.82 2.14
N LEU A 172 -20.39 22.78 2.06
CA LEU A 172 -20.82 21.40 2.11
C LEU A 172 -21.45 21.04 3.46
N ASP A 173 -22.76 20.80 3.43
CA ASP A 173 -23.58 20.37 4.55
C ASP A 173 -24.52 19.23 4.14
N GLY A 174 -24.68 18.23 5.02
CA GLY A 174 -25.42 17.00 4.77
C GLY A 174 -25.09 16.24 3.46
N ASN A 175 -23.86 16.33 2.96
CA ASN A 175 -23.36 15.80 1.68
C ASN A 175 -23.83 16.55 0.43
N ARG A 176 -24.16 17.84 0.55
CA ARG A 176 -24.39 18.69 -0.62
C ARG A 176 -23.72 20.05 -0.45
N PHE A 177 -23.31 20.66 -1.55
CA PHE A 177 -22.88 22.06 -1.59
C PHE A 177 -23.46 22.71 -2.85
N THR A 178 -23.52 24.03 -2.90
CA THR A 178 -24.06 24.74 -4.07
C THR A 178 -23.00 25.60 -4.74
N ILE A 179 -23.10 25.69 -6.06
CA ILE A 179 -22.34 26.60 -6.91
C ILE A 179 -23.32 27.66 -7.41
N THR A 180 -22.96 28.94 -7.34
CA THR A 180 -23.83 30.05 -7.76
C THR A 180 -23.00 31.19 -8.38
N GLY A 181 -23.69 32.22 -8.86
CA GLY A 181 -23.10 33.43 -9.42
C GLY A 181 -22.60 33.29 -10.86
N GLY A 182 -22.98 32.24 -11.58
CA GLY A 182 -22.78 32.16 -13.02
C GLY A 182 -24.07 32.46 -13.80
N ASP A 183 -23.95 32.70 -15.09
CA ASP A 183 -25.13 32.85 -15.95
C ASP A 183 -25.83 31.49 -16.17
N PRO A 184 -27.15 31.45 -16.40
CA PRO A 184 -27.85 30.23 -16.75
C PRO A 184 -27.21 29.46 -17.92
N GLY A 185 -27.12 28.14 -17.77
CA GLY A 185 -26.46 27.28 -18.76
C GLY A 185 -24.92 27.37 -18.78
N THR A 186 -24.29 27.99 -17.77
CA THR A 186 -22.81 27.94 -17.65
C THR A 186 -22.39 26.52 -17.31
N ARG A 187 -21.42 25.96 -18.03
CA ARG A 187 -20.78 24.70 -17.64
C ARG A 187 -19.68 24.99 -16.62
N VAL A 188 -19.62 24.21 -15.56
CA VAL A 188 -18.64 24.36 -14.48
C VAL A 188 -18.01 23.00 -14.18
N CYS A 189 -16.69 22.92 -14.26
CA CYS A 189 -15.93 21.84 -13.64
C CYS A 189 -15.77 22.18 -12.15
N TRP A 190 -16.05 21.22 -11.28
CA TRP A 190 -15.90 21.37 -9.84
C TRP A 190 -14.97 20.28 -9.31
N GLN A 191 -14.22 20.62 -8.26
CA GLN A 191 -13.49 19.67 -7.44
C GLN A 191 -13.73 20.03 -5.98
N VAL A 192 -14.00 19.01 -5.16
CA VAL A 192 -13.97 19.09 -3.71
C VAL A 192 -12.96 18.09 -3.18
N THR A 193 -12.08 18.58 -2.31
CA THR A 193 -11.15 17.74 -1.56
C THR A 193 -11.56 17.72 -0.10
N GLY A 194 -11.31 16.59 0.58
CA GLY A 194 -11.52 16.45 2.01
C GLY A 194 -10.43 15.59 2.63
N VAL A 195 -10.12 15.87 3.90
CA VAL A 195 -9.16 15.11 4.69
C VAL A 195 -9.89 14.00 5.43
N ARG A 196 -9.37 12.78 5.36
CA ARG A 196 -9.97 11.63 6.05
C ARG A 196 -10.01 11.82 7.56
N HIS A 197 -11.17 11.56 8.16
CA HIS A 197 -11.37 11.53 9.61
C HIS A 197 -12.11 10.26 10.07
N ASP A 198 -12.11 9.19 9.28
CA ASP A 198 -12.60 7.89 9.74
C ASP A 198 -11.87 7.40 11.01
N ALA A 199 -12.45 6.42 11.71
CA ALA A 199 -11.93 5.93 12.99
C ALA A 199 -10.46 5.50 12.92
N TYR A 200 -10.06 4.81 11.84
CA TYR A 200 -8.68 4.39 11.63
C TYR A 200 -7.76 5.59 11.37
N ALA A 201 -8.20 6.54 10.55
CA ALA A 201 -7.43 7.74 10.25
C ALA A 201 -7.15 8.59 11.51
N ARG A 202 -8.15 8.73 12.40
CA ARG A 202 -8.00 9.45 13.68
C ARG A 202 -7.09 8.72 14.66
N ALA A 203 -7.19 7.39 14.75
CA ALA A 203 -6.35 6.59 15.63
C ALA A 203 -4.88 6.51 15.18
N ASN A 204 -4.64 6.66 13.88
CA ASN A 204 -3.31 6.50 13.27
C ASN A 204 -2.96 7.74 12.44
N PRO A 205 -2.82 8.94 13.01
CA PRO A 205 -2.57 10.15 12.25
C PRO A 205 -1.30 10.03 11.39
N LEU A 206 -1.30 10.66 10.22
CA LEU A 206 -0.10 10.72 9.38
C LEU A 206 0.94 11.60 10.09
N VAL A 207 2.10 11.03 10.38
CA VAL A 207 3.25 11.77 10.88
C VAL A 207 4.09 12.19 9.67
N VAL A 208 3.95 13.46 9.26
CA VAL A 208 4.55 13.99 8.02
C VAL A 208 6.07 14.10 8.15
N GLU A 209 6.56 14.40 9.35
CA GLU A 209 7.98 14.53 9.65
C GLU A 209 8.32 13.75 10.92
N THR A 210 9.38 12.95 10.86
CA THR A 210 9.89 12.21 12.02
C THR A 210 11.42 12.33 12.03
N SER A 211 11.99 12.54 13.22
CA SER A 211 13.44 12.49 13.37
C SER A 211 13.94 11.08 13.05
N LYS A 212 15.07 10.99 12.35
CA LYS A 212 15.78 9.71 12.20
C LYS A 212 16.16 9.18 13.58
N SER A 213 16.16 7.86 13.73
CA SER A 213 16.74 7.21 14.90
C SER A 213 18.23 7.55 15.03
N GLU A 214 18.82 7.36 16.22
CA GLU A 214 20.25 7.60 16.45
C GLU A 214 21.13 6.83 15.44
N ASP A 215 20.78 5.58 15.15
CA ASP A 215 21.52 4.71 14.22
C ASP A 215 21.37 5.10 12.74
N GLU A 216 20.29 5.81 12.38
CA GLU A 216 20.03 6.31 11.03
C GLU A 216 20.52 7.76 10.83
N HIS A 217 20.89 8.45 11.91
CA HIS A 217 21.34 9.83 11.83
C HIS A 217 22.62 9.94 10.98
N GLY A 218 22.66 10.87 10.03
CA GLY A 218 23.75 11.01 9.06
C GLY A 218 23.77 9.96 7.93
N LYS A 219 22.81 9.03 7.90
CA LYS A 219 22.63 8.04 6.82
C LYS A 219 21.46 8.40 5.89
N TYR A 220 21.40 7.78 4.73
CA TYR A 220 20.49 8.09 3.64
C TYR A 220 19.79 6.83 3.13
N ARG A 221 18.54 6.93 2.66
CA ARG A 221 17.89 5.82 1.95
C ARG A 221 18.60 5.55 0.60
N HIS A 222 18.96 6.61 -0.12
CA HIS A 222 19.67 6.56 -1.41
C HIS A 222 20.88 7.51 -1.42
N PRO A 223 22.01 7.17 -0.76
CA PRO A 223 23.18 8.06 -0.68
C PRO A 223 23.74 8.44 -2.05
N GLU A 224 23.69 7.54 -3.03
CA GLU A 224 24.19 7.78 -4.39
C GLU A 224 23.51 8.96 -5.08
N ALA A 225 22.24 9.24 -4.77
CA ALA A 225 21.51 10.39 -5.29
C ALA A 225 22.06 11.73 -4.80
N TYR A 226 22.85 11.71 -3.72
CA TYR A 226 23.52 12.85 -3.14
C TYR A 226 25.03 12.85 -3.43
N GLY A 227 25.52 11.95 -4.31
CA GLY A 227 26.96 11.78 -4.59
C GLY A 227 27.73 11.17 -3.42
N LEU A 228 27.04 10.51 -2.49
CA LEU A 228 27.61 9.90 -1.29
C LEU A 228 27.86 8.40 -1.48
N SER A 229 28.70 7.83 -0.62
CA SER A 229 29.05 6.40 -0.70
C SER A 229 27.92 5.51 -0.18
N LEU A 230 27.87 4.26 -0.67
CA LEU A 230 26.90 3.26 -0.19
C LEU A 230 27.08 2.90 1.29
N GLU A 231 28.23 3.20 1.91
CA GLU A 231 28.45 3.01 3.35
C GLU A 231 27.53 3.89 4.20
N GLN A 232 27.06 5.00 3.63
CA GLN A 232 26.11 5.91 4.29
C GLN A 232 24.65 5.50 4.07
N ARG A 233 24.38 4.34 3.48
CA ARG A 233 23.02 3.84 3.29
C ARG A 233 22.39 3.42 4.61
N ILE A 234 21.11 3.72 4.80
CA ILE A 234 20.29 3.15 5.87
C ILE A 234 20.07 1.69 5.54
N VAL A 235 20.57 0.82 6.41
CA VAL A 235 20.46 -0.63 6.27
C VAL A 235 19.34 -1.10 7.21
N PRO A 236 18.29 -1.78 6.71
CA PRO A 236 17.29 -2.37 7.58
C PRO A 236 17.95 -3.35 8.56
N PRO A 237 17.45 -3.49 9.80
CA PRO A 237 18.00 -4.41 10.81
C PRO A 237 17.79 -5.87 10.38
N ALA A 238 18.63 -6.34 9.46
CA ALA A 238 18.65 -7.67 8.85
C ALA A 238 19.68 -7.77 7.70
N TYR A 239 19.96 -6.67 6.99
CA TYR A 239 20.75 -6.72 5.77
C TYR A 239 22.25 -6.62 6.06
N VAL A 240 22.89 -7.74 6.38
CA VAL A 240 24.35 -7.82 6.27
C VAL A 240 24.66 -8.10 4.80
N SER A 241 25.08 -7.06 4.06
CA SER A 241 25.46 -7.16 2.65
C SER A 241 26.34 -8.39 2.39
N PRO A 242 25.95 -9.34 1.54
CA PRO A 242 26.78 -10.50 1.24
C PRO A 242 27.73 -10.18 0.08
N VAL A 243 28.42 -9.03 0.08
CA VAL A 243 29.56 -8.80 -0.83
C VAL A 243 30.58 -7.85 -0.20
N LYS A 244 31.66 -8.41 0.34
CA LYS A 244 32.98 -7.83 0.14
C LYS A 244 33.67 -8.68 -0.93
N ALA A 245 34.32 -8.00 -1.87
CA ALA A 245 34.96 -8.50 -3.08
C ALA A 245 35.84 -9.75 -2.86
#